data_AF-A0A7V9ZKL0-F1
#
_entry.id   AF-A0A7V9ZKL0-F1
#
_cell.length_a   1.000
_cell.length_b   1.000
_cell.length_c   1.000
_cell.angle_alpha   90.00
_cell.angle_beta   90.00
_cell.angle_gamma   90.00
#
_symmetry.space_group_name_H-M   'P 1'
#
loop_
_entity.id
_entity.type
_entity.pdbx_description
1 polymer ?
#
loop_
_entity_poly.entity_id
_entity_poly.type
_entity_poly.pdbx_seq_one_letter_code
_entity_poly.pdbx_strand_id
1 'polypeptide(L)'
;MAVEYPLYASVILDVSIDKALDYGIPQNFCEKIFRGTRVEVPLRGFSQTGFVIAIKEKPDFSPVKPISKILSETELLDADLFNLALWMARYYCAPLRQVIKAIVPSSLRKEMTAKEQLFVMRHKTRDELIELCKDIRNKHPAQAAVIDVMLKVKKGIFLSELLELTLGSRSPVDALVKKG
;
A
#
# COMPACT_ATOMS: atom_id res chain seq x y z
N MET A 1 4.44 -11.44 34.35
CA MET A 1 5.84 -11.85 34.10
C MET A 1 6.33 -11.09 32.88
N ALA A 2 7.44 -10.38 32.97
CA ALA A 2 8.02 -9.72 31.82
C ALA A 2 8.51 -10.80 30.85
N VAL A 3 8.02 -10.78 29.61
CA VAL A 3 8.50 -11.70 28.57
C VAL A 3 9.90 -11.25 28.19
N GLU A 4 10.87 -12.12 28.38
CA GLU A 4 12.26 -11.88 28.00
C GLU A 4 12.48 -12.34 26.55
N TYR A 5 13.28 -11.59 25.80
CA TYR A 5 13.55 -11.84 24.39
C TYR A 5 15.05 -12.05 24.20
N PRO A 6 15.48 -12.88 23.23
CA PRO A 6 16.89 -13.11 22.95
C PRO A 6 17.64 -11.83 22.56
N LEU A 7 16.95 -10.94 21.83
CA LEU A 7 17.47 -9.64 21.39
C LEU A 7 16.34 -8.61 21.40
N TYR A 8 16.72 -7.34 21.35
CA TYR A 8 15.83 -6.19 21.33
C TYR A 8 16.20 -5.27 20.15
N ALA A 9 15.21 -4.60 19.58
CA ALA A 9 15.40 -3.65 18.49
C ALA A 9 14.90 -2.27 18.90
N SER A 10 15.71 -1.23 18.67
CA SER A 10 15.24 0.15 18.70
C SER A 10 14.62 0.48 17.36
N VAL A 11 13.35 0.89 17.38
CA VAL A 11 12.57 1.16 16.17
C VAL A 11 12.15 2.61 16.13
N ILE A 12 12.45 3.31 15.02
CA ILE A 12 11.88 4.62 14.72
C ILE A 12 10.56 4.42 13.97
N LEU A 13 9.47 4.94 14.51
CA LEU A 13 8.12 4.74 13.96
C LEU A 13 7.76 5.79 12.93
N ASP A 14 6.84 5.47 12.03
CA ASP A 14 6.34 6.44 11.04
C ASP A 14 5.36 7.48 11.63
N VAL A 15 4.93 7.31 12.88
CA VAL A 15 4.08 8.26 13.60
C VAL A 15 4.86 9.47 14.13
N SER A 16 4.19 10.51 14.61
CA SER A 16 4.82 11.72 15.16
C SER A 16 5.44 11.51 16.55
N ILE A 17 6.36 10.55 16.63
CA ILE A 17 7.22 10.27 17.78
C ILE A 17 8.65 10.28 17.25
N ASP A 18 9.41 11.31 17.62
CA ASP A 18 10.77 11.51 17.13
C ASP A 18 11.82 10.80 18.01
N LYS A 19 11.39 9.85 18.84
CA LYS A 19 12.23 8.96 19.65
C LYS A 19 12.07 7.52 19.17
N ALA A 20 13.16 6.78 19.16
CA ALA A 20 13.10 5.35 18.97
C ALA A 20 12.51 4.66 20.21
N LEU A 21 11.77 3.58 19.97
CA LEU A 21 11.18 2.76 21.03
C LEU A 21 11.74 1.34 20.92
N ASP A 22 12.02 0.74 22.06
CA ASP A 22 12.58 -0.61 22.12
C ASP A 22 11.47 -1.67 22.09
N TYR A 23 11.68 -2.69 21.25
CA TYR A 23 10.80 -3.84 21.08
C TYR A 23 11.59 -5.14 21.21
N GLY A 24 10.95 -6.18 21.73
CA GLY A 24 11.54 -7.52 21.78
C GLY A 24 11.56 -8.16 20.41
N ILE A 25 12.65 -8.84 20.06
CA ILE A 25 12.78 -9.63 18.83
C ILE A 25 12.43 -11.09 19.17
N PRO A 26 11.30 -11.63 18.68
CA PRO A 26 10.99 -13.05 18.78
C PRO A 26 12.09 -13.93 18.16
N GLN A 27 12.30 -15.13 18.70
CA GLN A 27 13.38 -16.06 18.28
C GLN A 27 13.39 -16.32 16.76
N ASN A 28 12.22 -16.45 16.13
CA ASN A 28 12.05 -16.69 14.70
C ASN A 28 12.44 -15.49 13.80
N PHE A 29 12.66 -14.32 14.38
CA PHE A 29 13.05 -13.09 13.68
C PHE A 29 14.51 -12.69 13.89
N CYS A 30 15.24 -13.33 14.82
CA CYS A 30 16.61 -12.95 15.18
C CYS A 30 17.58 -12.91 13.98
N GLU A 31 17.47 -13.86 13.05
CA GLU A 31 18.35 -13.93 11.88
C GLU A 31 17.86 -13.08 10.69
N LYS A 32 16.64 -12.55 10.77
CA LYS A 32 15.98 -11.82 9.67
C LYS A 32 15.94 -10.32 9.89
N ILE A 33 16.12 -9.88 11.13
CA ILE A 33 16.10 -8.47 11.50
C ILE A 33 17.53 -7.95 11.59
N PHE A 34 17.79 -6.91 10.82
CA PHE A 34 19.02 -6.15 10.80
C PHE A 34 18.70 -4.64 10.85
N ARG A 35 19.72 -3.80 10.93
CA ARG A 35 19.54 -2.35 10.90
C ARG A 35 19.02 -1.90 9.53
N GLY A 36 17.93 -1.15 9.50
CA GLY A 36 17.23 -0.75 8.27
C GLY A 36 16.04 -1.64 7.92
N THR A 37 15.86 -2.79 8.60
CA THR A 37 14.68 -3.64 8.39
C THR A 37 13.40 -2.89 8.76
N ARG A 38 12.40 -2.99 7.87
CA ARG A 38 11.07 -2.43 8.11
C ARG A 38 10.20 -3.43 8.85
N VAL A 39 9.62 -2.98 9.96
CA VAL A 39 8.90 -3.84 10.90
C VAL A 39 7.54 -3.24 11.25
N GLU A 40 6.62 -4.11 11.63
CA GLU A 40 5.35 -3.77 12.23
C GLU A 40 5.41 -4.06 13.74
N VAL A 41 4.99 -3.08 14.54
CA VAL A 41 5.06 -3.14 16.00
C VAL A 41 3.80 -2.56 16.66
N PRO A 42 3.41 -3.05 17.83
CA PRO A 42 2.24 -2.55 18.53
C PRO A 42 2.54 -1.24 19.28
N LEU A 43 1.73 -0.20 19.05
CA LEU A 43 1.76 1.06 19.80
C LEU A 43 0.36 1.43 20.27
N ARG A 44 0.16 1.51 21.60
CA ARG A 44 -1.09 1.94 22.24
C ARG A 44 -2.36 1.26 21.68
N GLY A 45 -2.27 -0.02 21.34
CA GLY A 45 -3.41 -0.82 20.84
C GLY A 45 -3.55 -0.83 19.31
N PHE A 46 -2.76 -0.04 18.59
CA PHE A 46 -2.72 -0.03 17.12
C PHE A 46 -1.43 -0.68 16.61
N SER A 47 -1.47 -1.25 15.41
CA SER A 47 -0.26 -1.65 14.70
C SER A 47 0.35 -0.45 14.00
N GLN A 48 1.66 -0.26 14.16
CA GLN A 48 2.42 0.82 13.56
C GLN A 48 3.62 0.27 12.81
N THR A 49 4.02 0.97 11.76
CA THR A 49 5.20 0.60 10.97
C THR A 49 6.38 1.49 11.34
N GLY A 50 7.58 0.94 11.21
CA GLY A 50 8.82 1.64 11.52
C GLY A 50 10.04 0.94 10.97
N PHE A 51 11.20 1.54 11.20
CA PHE A 51 12.49 1.00 10.80
C PHE A 51 13.35 0.69 12.02
N VAL A 52 14.02 -0.45 12.00
CA VAL A 52 15.01 -0.84 13.01
C VAL A 52 16.26 0.02 12.84
N ILE A 53 16.63 0.76 13.88
CA ILE A 53 17.82 1.64 13.87
C ILE A 53 19.00 1.05 14.63
N ALA A 54 18.74 0.13 15.57
CA ALA A 54 19.76 -0.56 16.34
C ALA A 54 19.21 -1.90 16.86
N ILE A 55 20.10 -2.86 17.06
CA ILE A 55 19.84 -4.13 17.74
C ILE A 55 20.65 -4.12 19.04
N LYS A 56 20.04 -4.59 20.13
CA LYS A 56 20.58 -4.55 21.49
C LYS A 56 20.36 -5.88 22.19
N GLU A 57 21.23 -6.20 23.13
CA GLU A 57 21.05 -7.35 24.04
C GLU A 57 20.05 -7.04 25.17
N LYS A 58 19.87 -5.75 25.51
CA LYS A 58 18.94 -5.31 26.56
C LYS A 58 18.18 -4.06 26.11
N PRO A 59 16.90 -3.90 26.51
CA PRO A 59 16.14 -2.70 26.23
C PRO A 59 16.48 -1.60 27.24
N ASP A 60 16.35 -0.34 26.83
CA ASP A 60 16.55 0.81 27.72
C ASP A 60 15.43 0.89 28.78
N PHE A 61 14.22 0.41 28.43
CA PHE A 61 13.05 0.41 29.28
C PHE A 61 12.28 -0.90 29.16
N SER A 62 11.79 -1.41 30.29
CA SER A 62 10.93 -2.60 30.36
C SER A 62 9.60 -2.24 31.05
N PRO A 63 8.49 -2.96 30.77
CA PRO A 63 8.37 -4.08 29.83
C PRO A 63 8.27 -3.62 28.37
N VAL A 64 8.86 -4.41 27.44
CA VAL A 64 8.73 -4.20 25.99
C VAL A 64 7.67 -5.09 25.38
N LYS A 65 7.13 -4.65 24.23
CA LYS A 65 6.27 -5.47 23.39
C LYS A 65 7.08 -6.17 22.29
N PRO A 66 6.62 -7.31 21.76
CA PRO A 66 7.30 -7.97 20.66
C PRO A 66 7.09 -7.22 19.33
N ILE A 67 8.02 -7.42 18.40
CA ILE A 67 7.80 -7.10 16.99
C ILE A 67 6.73 -8.03 16.42
N SER A 68 5.71 -7.47 15.77
CA SER A 68 4.56 -8.22 15.24
C SER A 68 4.90 -8.91 13.92
N LYS A 69 5.52 -8.19 12.98
CA LYS A 69 5.76 -8.67 11.61
C LYS A 69 7.00 -7.99 11.00
N ILE A 70 7.72 -8.72 10.15
CA ILE A 70 8.73 -8.14 9.26
C ILE A 70 8.02 -7.77 7.95
N LEU A 71 8.14 -6.50 7.53
CA LEU A 71 7.44 -5.97 6.36
C LEU A 71 8.35 -5.89 5.13
N SER A 72 9.65 -6.07 5.30
CA SER A 72 10.60 -6.11 4.20
C SER A 72 11.64 -7.19 4.46
N GLU A 73 11.73 -8.14 3.53
CA GLU A 73 12.74 -9.20 3.52
C GLU A 73 14.05 -8.73 2.86
N THR A 74 14.07 -7.53 2.27
CA THR A 74 15.21 -6.94 1.59
C THR A 74 15.70 -5.68 2.30
N GLU A 75 16.98 -5.37 2.14
CA GLU A 75 17.57 -4.12 2.63
C GLU A 75 16.99 -2.92 1.88
N LEU A 76 15.92 -2.30 2.40
CA LEU A 76 15.38 -1.05 1.86
C LEU A 76 16.34 0.13 2.05
N LEU A 77 17.17 0.04 3.09
CA LEU A 77 18.21 0.99 3.42
C LEU A 77 19.47 0.18 3.68
N ASP A 78 20.40 0.20 2.73
CA ASP A 78 21.74 -0.33 2.97
C ASP A 78 22.46 0.46 4.09
N ALA A 79 23.61 -0.05 4.52
CA ALA A 79 24.35 0.55 5.62
C ALA A 79 24.80 2.00 5.34
N ASP A 80 25.21 2.30 4.11
CA ASP A 80 25.74 3.61 3.72
C ASP A 80 24.63 4.66 3.66
N LEU A 81 23.49 4.30 3.07
CA LEU A 81 22.31 5.15 2.98
C LEU A 81 21.72 5.41 4.37
N PHE A 82 21.73 4.41 5.26
CA PHE A 82 21.33 4.60 6.66
C PHE A 82 22.29 5.54 7.41
N ASN A 83 23.60 5.38 7.22
CA ASN A 83 24.60 6.28 7.81
C ASN A 83 24.44 7.72 7.29
N LEU A 84 24.13 7.89 6.00
CA LEU A 84 23.79 9.19 5.42
C LEU A 84 22.53 9.77 6.05
N ALA A 85 21.48 8.97 6.25
CA ALA A 85 20.25 9.41 6.90
C ALA A 85 20.50 9.92 8.34
N LEU A 86 21.34 9.22 9.10
CA LEU A 86 21.77 9.64 10.43
C LEU A 86 22.57 10.95 10.39
N TRP A 87 23.49 11.07 9.43
CA TRP A 87 24.24 12.31 9.24
C TRP A 87 23.32 13.49 8.92
N MET A 88 22.38 13.32 7.98
CA MET A 88 21.41 14.35 7.61
C MET A 88 20.53 14.77 8.79
N ALA A 89 20.02 13.81 9.56
CA ALA A 89 19.21 14.09 10.76
C ALA A 89 19.99 14.93 11.78
N ARG A 90 21.28 14.61 11.99
CA ARG A 90 22.16 15.37 12.89
C ARG A 90 22.52 16.74 12.33
N TYR A 91 22.90 16.82 11.07
CA TYR A 91 23.39 18.04 10.43
C TYR A 91 22.28 19.08 10.26
N TYR A 92 21.09 18.65 9.84
CA TYR A 92 19.94 19.53 9.62
C TYR A 92 19.02 19.64 10.83
N CYS A 93 19.38 19.06 11.98
CA CYS A 93 18.52 18.97 13.18
C CYS A 93 17.11 18.47 12.86
N ALA A 94 17.00 17.56 11.88
CA ALA A 94 15.74 17.04 11.38
C ALA A 94 15.40 15.71 12.06
N PRO A 95 14.12 15.43 12.34
CA PRO A 95 13.73 14.12 12.86
C PRO A 95 14.16 13.01 11.89
N LEU A 96 14.87 11.99 12.38
CA LEU A 96 15.36 10.88 11.57
C LEU A 96 14.25 10.22 10.75
N ARG A 97 13.05 10.13 11.34
CA ARG A 97 11.83 9.68 10.66
C ARG A 97 11.54 10.46 9.38
N GLN A 98 11.64 11.78 9.39
CA GLN A 98 11.38 12.60 8.20
C GLN A 98 12.44 12.38 7.14
N VAL A 99 13.71 12.25 7.55
CA VAL A 99 14.81 11.97 6.64
C VAL A 99 14.63 10.60 5.97
N ILE A 100 14.36 9.55 6.74
CA ILE A 100 14.07 8.21 6.20
C ILE A 100 12.86 8.25 5.27
N LYS A 101 11.82 9.02 5.62
CA LYS A 101 10.64 9.21 4.77
C LYS A 101 10.92 9.95 3.47
N ALA A 102 11.96 10.78 3.42
CA ALA A 102 12.39 11.46 2.20
C ALA A 102 13.24 10.53 1.31
N ILE A 103 14.05 9.67 1.93
CA ILE A 103 14.91 8.70 1.23
C ILE A 103 14.08 7.55 0.64
N VAL A 104 13.16 6.97 1.43
CA VAL A 104 12.41 5.77 1.02
C VAL A 104 11.16 6.18 0.23
N PRO A 105 10.99 5.71 -1.01
CA PRO A 105 9.79 5.95 -1.82
C PRO A 105 8.49 5.58 -1.09
N SER A 106 7.41 6.31 -1.38
CA SER A 106 6.09 6.02 -0.80
C SER A 106 5.56 4.63 -1.18
N SER A 107 5.90 4.16 -2.37
CA SER A 107 5.57 2.83 -2.90
C SER A 107 6.20 1.71 -2.09
N LEU A 108 7.42 1.88 -1.56
CA LEU A 108 8.10 0.87 -0.75
C LEU A 108 7.72 0.94 0.75
N ARG A 109 7.06 2.04 1.17
CA ARG A 109 6.60 2.21 2.56
C ARG A 109 5.22 1.62 2.82
N LYS A 110 4.38 1.53 1.80
CA LYS A 110 3.04 0.92 1.86
C LYS A 110 3.10 -0.43 1.17
N GLU A 111 2.40 -1.44 1.70
CA GLU A 111 2.12 -2.63 0.89
C GLU A 111 1.40 -2.15 -0.38
N MET A 112 2.08 -2.24 -1.53
CA MET A 112 1.46 -1.89 -2.80
C MET A 112 0.39 -2.94 -3.09
N THR A 113 -0.87 -2.54 -3.04
CA THR A 113 -1.90 -3.32 -3.71
C THR A 113 -1.67 -3.19 -5.21
N ALA A 114 -1.73 -4.32 -5.93
CA ALA A 114 -1.65 -4.29 -7.39
C ALA A 114 -2.70 -3.30 -7.91
N LYS A 115 -2.33 -2.45 -8.86
CA LYS A 115 -3.28 -1.52 -9.48
C LYS A 115 -4.30 -2.35 -10.26
N GLU A 116 -5.50 -2.49 -9.72
CA GLU A 116 -6.59 -3.16 -10.42
C GLU A 116 -7.08 -2.26 -11.57
N GLN A 117 -7.08 -2.80 -12.78
CA GLN A 117 -7.70 -2.17 -13.95
C GLN A 117 -8.87 -3.04 -14.39
N LEU A 118 -10.06 -2.44 -14.44
CA LEU A 118 -11.26 -3.13 -14.87
C LEU A 118 -11.31 -3.18 -16.40
N PHE A 119 -11.50 -4.36 -16.95
CA PHE A 119 -11.68 -4.60 -18.39
C PHE A 119 -13.13 -4.98 -18.66
N VAL A 120 -13.81 -4.18 -19.48
CA VAL A 120 -15.23 -4.35 -19.80
C VAL A 120 -15.34 -5.17 -21.08
N MET A 121 -16.12 -6.25 -21.01
CA MET A 121 -16.43 -7.12 -22.15
C MET A 121 -17.93 -7.20 -22.38
N ARG A 122 -18.31 -7.46 -23.63
CA ARG A 122 -19.70 -7.74 -23.98
C ARG A 122 -20.01 -9.18 -23.61
N HIS A 123 -21.04 -9.38 -22.80
CA HIS A 123 -21.59 -10.71 -22.54
C HIS A 123 -22.54 -11.15 -23.65
N LYS A 124 -23.40 -10.22 -24.11
CA LYS A 124 -24.36 -10.42 -25.20
C LYS A 124 -23.72 -10.33 -26.58
N THR A 125 -24.40 -10.93 -27.55
CA THR A 125 -24.06 -10.82 -28.98
C THR A 125 -24.20 -9.38 -29.47
N ARG A 126 -23.63 -9.07 -30.65
CA ARG A 126 -23.75 -7.72 -31.23
C ARG A 126 -25.21 -7.39 -31.55
N ASP A 127 -25.97 -8.36 -32.03
CA ASP A 127 -27.37 -8.15 -32.45
C ASP A 127 -28.26 -7.83 -31.24
N GLU A 128 -28.10 -8.56 -30.13
CA GLU A 128 -28.80 -8.29 -28.88
C GLU A 128 -28.46 -6.91 -28.30
N LEU A 129 -27.21 -6.46 -28.42
CA LEU A 129 -26.81 -5.13 -27.97
C LEU A 129 -27.36 -4.01 -28.86
N ILE A 130 -27.49 -4.25 -30.17
CA ILE A 130 -28.12 -3.31 -31.09
C ILE A 130 -29.59 -3.12 -30.73
N GLU A 131 -30.33 -4.20 -30.49
CA GLU A 131 -31.73 -4.12 -30.03
C GLU A 131 -31.84 -3.40 -28.68
N LEU A 132 -31.01 -3.79 -27.70
CA LEU A 132 -30.99 -3.12 -26.40
C LEU A 132 -30.67 -1.63 -26.52
N CYS A 133 -29.73 -1.25 -27.38
CA CYS A 133 -29.39 0.16 -27.62
C CYS A 133 -30.61 0.93 -28.12
N LYS A 134 -31.36 0.40 -29.10
CA LYS A 134 -32.58 1.03 -29.63
C LYS A 134 -33.62 1.26 -28.53
N ASP A 135 -33.86 0.27 -27.69
CA ASP A 135 -34.87 0.33 -26.62
C ASP A 135 -34.54 1.37 -25.55
N ILE A 136 -33.26 1.47 -25.17
CA ILE A 136 -32.85 2.33 -24.07
C ILE A 136 -32.39 3.72 -24.52
N ARG A 137 -32.19 3.97 -25.82
CA ARG A 137 -31.60 5.23 -26.33
C ARG A 137 -32.28 6.48 -25.82
N ASN A 138 -33.62 6.46 -25.81
CA ASN A 138 -34.43 7.60 -25.39
C ASN A 138 -34.55 7.72 -23.86
N LYS A 139 -34.60 6.60 -23.14
CA LYS A 139 -34.81 6.58 -21.67
C LYS A 139 -33.50 6.73 -20.89
N HIS A 140 -32.40 6.20 -21.43
CA HIS A 140 -31.09 6.11 -20.79
C HIS A 140 -29.97 6.41 -21.80
N PRO A 141 -29.84 7.66 -22.27
CA PRO A 141 -28.88 8.04 -23.31
C PRO A 141 -27.42 7.73 -22.93
N ALA A 142 -27.07 7.85 -21.65
CA ALA A 142 -25.74 7.50 -21.15
C ALA A 142 -25.44 5.99 -21.22
N GLN A 143 -26.44 5.12 -21.06
CA GLN A 143 -26.27 3.67 -21.24
C GLN A 143 -26.12 3.34 -22.74
N ALA A 144 -26.89 4.01 -23.59
CA ALA A 144 -26.78 3.84 -25.05
C ALA A 144 -25.41 4.25 -25.59
N ALA A 145 -24.82 5.35 -25.09
CA ALA A 145 -23.47 5.77 -25.46
C ALA A 145 -22.40 4.72 -25.12
N VAL A 146 -22.53 4.07 -23.95
CA VAL A 146 -21.66 2.95 -23.56
C VAL A 146 -21.81 1.79 -24.55
N ILE A 147 -23.04 1.40 -24.90
CA ILE A 147 -23.27 0.33 -25.87
C ILE A 147 -22.71 0.69 -27.25
N ASP A 148 -22.88 1.93 -27.72
CA ASP A 148 -22.35 2.42 -29.00
C ASP A 148 -20.82 2.29 -29.07
N VAL A 149 -20.10 2.57 -27.97
CA VAL A 149 -18.65 2.33 -27.89
C VAL A 149 -18.35 0.84 -27.88
N MET A 150 -19.04 0.06 -27.05
CA MET A 150 -18.82 -1.39 -26.94
C MET A 150 -19.09 -2.12 -28.27
N LEU A 151 -20.03 -1.65 -29.08
CA LEU A 151 -20.31 -2.17 -30.43
C LEU A 151 -19.17 -1.93 -31.42
N LYS A 152 -18.32 -0.92 -31.22
CA LYS A 152 -17.15 -0.66 -32.09
C LYS A 152 -15.94 -1.51 -31.72
N VAL A 153 -15.85 -1.95 -30.47
CA VAL A 153 -14.68 -2.67 -29.94
C VAL A 153 -14.84 -4.19 -30.14
N LYS A 154 -13.78 -4.89 -30.59
CA LYS A 154 -13.83 -6.34 -30.89
C LYS A 154 -13.75 -7.24 -29.67
N LYS A 155 -12.80 -7.00 -28.75
CA LYS A 155 -12.51 -7.89 -27.61
C LYS A 155 -12.97 -7.35 -26.24
N GLY A 156 -13.16 -6.04 -26.13
CA GLY A 156 -13.40 -5.33 -24.87
C GLY A 156 -12.44 -4.16 -24.73
N ILE A 157 -12.64 -3.34 -23.70
CA ILE A 157 -11.91 -2.09 -23.49
C ILE A 157 -11.71 -1.86 -21.99
N PHE A 158 -10.66 -1.14 -21.59
CA PHE A 158 -10.52 -0.73 -20.19
C PHE A 158 -11.65 0.22 -19.79
N LEU A 159 -12.14 0.08 -18.54
CA LEU A 159 -13.19 0.96 -18.02
C LEU A 159 -12.78 2.43 -18.09
N SER A 160 -11.52 2.76 -17.79
CA SER A 160 -11.03 4.14 -17.87
C SER A 160 -11.18 4.73 -19.27
N GLU A 161 -10.78 3.96 -20.29
CA GLU A 161 -10.87 4.36 -21.69
C GLU A 161 -12.34 4.44 -22.16
N LEU A 162 -13.20 3.54 -21.70
CA LEU A 162 -14.64 3.59 -21.95
C LEU A 162 -15.29 4.85 -21.38
N LEU A 163 -14.91 5.25 -20.15
CA LEU A 163 -15.42 6.46 -19.51
C LEU A 163 -14.92 7.72 -20.22
N GLU A 164 -13.67 7.72 -20.70
CA GLU A 164 -13.12 8.82 -21.50
C GLU A 164 -13.85 8.96 -22.84
N LEU A 165 -14.04 7.86 -23.58
CA LEU A 165 -14.73 7.88 -24.88
C LEU A 165 -16.21 8.25 -24.78
N THR A 166 -16.85 7.96 -23.63
CA THR A 166 -18.26 8.31 -23.40
C THR A 166 -18.44 9.66 -22.69
N LEU A 167 -17.35 10.29 -22.24
CA LEU A 167 -17.37 11.47 -21.35
C LEU A 167 -18.32 11.25 -20.15
N GLY A 168 -18.37 10.01 -19.66
CA GLY A 168 -19.41 9.51 -18.78
C GLY A 168 -18.91 9.14 -17.38
N SER A 169 -19.85 8.87 -16.47
CA SER A 169 -19.57 8.32 -15.14
C SER A 169 -19.66 6.79 -15.14
N ARG A 170 -19.28 6.14 -14.03
CA ARG A 170 -19.34 4.68 -13.89
C ARG A 170 -20.76 4.11 -13.78
N SER A 171 -21.73 4.94 -13.38
CA SER A 171 -23.11 4.53 -13.09
C SER A 171 -23.84 3.84 -14.27
N PRO A 172 -23.77 4.33 -15.52
CA PRO A 172 -24.35 3.63 -16.68
C PRO A 172 -23.72 2.26 -16.95
N VAL A 173 -22.40 2.12 -16.72
CA VAL A 173 -21.70 0.84 -16.90
C VAL A 173 -22.16 -0.17 -15.85
N ASP A 174 -22.19 0.23 -14.57
CA ASP A 174 -22.64 -0.66 -13.49
C ASP A 174 -24.11 -1.06 -13.66
N ALA A 175 -24.96 -0.15 -14.16
CA ALA A 175 -26.36 -0.43 -14.46
C ALA A 175 -26.54 -1.43 -15.61
N LEU A 176 -25.67 -1.37 -16.63
CA LEU A 176 -25.66 -2.35 -17.72
C LEU A 176 -25.14 -3.71 -17.24
N VAL A 177 -24.08 -3.75 -16.43
CA VAL A 177 -23.55 -4.99 -15.82
C VAL A 177 -24.63 -5.72 -15.01
N LYS A 178 -25.51 -5.00 -14.30
CA LYS A 178 -26.65 -5.59 -13.58
C LYS A 178 -27.73 -6.19 -14.49
N LYS A 179 -27.83 -5.75 -15.75
CA LYS A 179 -28.81 -6.23 -16.73
C LYS A 179 -28.30 -7.41 -17.57
N GLY A 180 -27.06 -7.87 -17.32
CA GLY A 180 -26.37 -8.93 -18.07
C GLY A 180 -25.84 -8.44 -19.41
#